data_AF-A0A662Y1Y7-F1
#
_entry.id   AF-A0A662Y1Y7-F1
#
_cell.length_a   1.000
_cell.length_b   1.000
_cell.length_c   1.000
_cell.angle_alpha   90.00
_cell.angle_beta   90.00
_cell.angle_gamma   90.00
#
_symmetry.space_group_name_H-M   'P 1'
#
loop_
_entity.id
_entity.type
_entity.pdbx_description
1 polymer ?
#
loop_
_entity_poly.entity_id
_entity_poly.type
_entity_poly.pdbx_seq_one_letter_code
_entity_poly.pdbx_strand_id
1 'polypeptide(L)'
;MDSDVFQVAFGIARIYDEQLEDFATATAYYLESLEALKAIAVDSTAWDACMRVTTLGAIAICFEKTCVILMPGWYWKAEQYFEQAIAAYEAHCDQSAASPDPESDDEDEEDEKDDEEVVEYEDVSESEIAFLADLNSTAAMLFYHYGGNLLDQERWEGARDAMEHALTLAENSSMAPEELDDLQQSVHDIWLEMETE
;
A
#
# COMPACT_ATOMS: atom_id res chain seq x y z
N MET A 1 -0.51 -23.52 9.87
CA MET A 1 -1.82 -24.02 9.41
C MET A 1 -2.62 -22.89 8.81
N ASP A 2 -2.85 -21.77 9.51
CA ASP A 2 -3.63 -20.66 8.93
C ASP A 2 -2.85 -19.82 7.90
N SER A 3 -1.53 -19.61 8.07
CA SER A 3 -0.68 -18.97 7.04
C SER A 3 -0.64 -19.75 5.72
N ASP A 4 -0.75 -21.08 5.77
CA ASP A 4 -0.76 -21.91 4.57
C ASP A 4 -2.07 -21.72 3.80
N VAL A 5 -3.19 -21.56 4.53
CA VAL A 5 -4.51 -21.28 3.94
C VAL A 5 -4.51 -19.92 3.24
N PHE A 6 -3.97 -18.89 3.90
CA PHE A 6 -3.77 -17.58 3.29
C PHE A 6 -2.96 -17.69 1.99
N GLN A 7 -1.77 -18.32 2.03
CA GLN A 7 -0.89 -18.41 0.85
C GLN A 7 -1.53 -19.15 -0.32
N VAL A 8 -2.26 -20.23 -0.04
CA VAL A 8 -2.96 -21.00 -1.08
C VAL A 8 -4.09 -20.17 -1.69
N ALA A 9 -4.96 -19.56 -0.88
CA ALA A 9 -6.06 -18.76 -1.37
C ALA A 9 -5.56 -17.55 -2.18
N PHE A 10 -4.56 -16.83 -1.66
CA PHE A 10 -3.93 -15.70 -2.34
C PHE A 10 -3.28 -16.11 -3.67
N GLY A 11 -2.55 -17.24 -3.69
CA GLY A 11 -1.93 -17.76 -4.90
C GLY A 11 -2.94 -18.16 -5.97
N ILE A 12 -4.05 -18.79 -5.58
CA ILE A 12 -5.15 -19.11 -6.52
C ILE A 12 -5.78 -17.82 -7.05
N ALA A 13 -6.01 -16.84 -6.19
CA ALA A 13 -6.57 -15.55 -6.59
C ALA A 13 -5.72 -14.87 -7.68
N ARG A 14 -4.40 -14.83 -7.49
CA ARG A 14 -3.46 -14.27 -8.49
C ARG A 14 -3.50 -14.99 -9.83
N ILE A 15 -3.66 -16.31 -9.86
CA ILE A 15 -3.81 -17.05 -11.12
C ILE A 15 -5.07 -16.58 -11.86
N TYR A 16 -6.18 -16.39 -11.14
CA TYR A 16 -7.41 -15.92 -11.75
C TYR A 16 -7.34 -14.45 -12.20
N ASP A 17 -6.69 -13.57 -11.44
CA ASP A 17 -6.52 -12.15 -11.79
C ASP A 17 -5.54 -11.96 -12.96
N GLU A 18 -4.31 -12.46 -12.82
CA GLU A 18 -3.20 -12.12 -13.73
C GLU A 18 -3.17 -12.98 -14.99
N GLN A 19 -3.63 -14.24 -14.92
CA GLN A 19 -3.47 -15.18 -16.04
C GLN A 19 -4.78 -15.49 -16.76
N LEU A 20 -5.89 -15.51 -16.03
CA LEU A 20 -7.19 -15.90 -16.58
C LEU A 20 -8.13 -14.70 -16.77
N GLU A 21 -7.78 -13.54 -16.22
CA GLU A 21 -8.59 -12.31 -16.24
C GLU A 21 -10.04 -12.54 -15.75
N ASP A 22 -10.23 -13.50 -14.84
CA ASP A 22 -11.51 -13.79 -14.19
C ASP A 22 -11.53 -13.11 -12.82
N PHE A 23 -11.78 -11.79 -12.86
CA PHE A 23 -11.76 -10.92 -11.69
C PHE A 23 -12.83 -11.29 -10.66
N ALA A 24 -13.95 -11.87 -11.09
CA ALA A 24 -15.02 -12.29 -10.19
C ALA A 24 -14.56 -13.48 -9.32
N THR A 25 -13.93 -14.49 -9.95
CA THR A 25 -13.37 -15.63 -9.22
C THR A 25 -12.15 -15.22 -8.40
N ALA A 26 -11.28 -14.35 -8.93
CA ALA A 26 -10.14 -13.80 -8.20
C ALA A 26 -10.58 -13.08 -6.91
N THR A 27 -11.61 -12.22 -7.01
CA THR A 27 -12.19 -11.52 -5.86
C THR A 27 -12.63 -12.49 -4.76
N ALA A 28 -13.29 -13.60 -5.12
CA ALA A 28 -13.76 -14.58 -4.15
C ALA A 28 -12.59 -15.21 -3.35
N TYR A 29 -11.50 -15.56 -4.04
CA TYR A 29 -10.32 -16.12 -3.40
C TYR A 29 -9.50 -15.08 -2.61
N TYR A 30 -9.43 -13.83 -3.07
CA TYR A 30 -8.81 -12.76 -2.28
C TYR A 30 -9.61 -12.48 -0.99
N LEU A 31 -10.95 -12.55 -1.03
CA LEU A 31 -11.77 -12.43 0.18
C LEU A 31 -11.54 -13.59 1.14
N GLU A 32 -11.41 -14.83 0.66
CA GLU A 32 -11.05 -15.98 1.48
C GLU A 32 -9.67 -15.80 2.12
N SER A 33 -8.70 -15.31 1.33
CA SER A 33 -7.37 -14.97 1.81
C SER A 33 -7.42 -13.90 2.92
N LEU A 34 -8.19 -12.84 2.73
CA LEU A 34 -8.35 -11.77 3.71
C LEU A 34 -8.95 -12.29 5.04
N GLU A 35 -9.93 -13.19 4.99
CA GLU A 35 -10.49 -13.82 6.19
C GLU A 35 -9.46 -14.71 6.91
N ALA A 36 -8.65 -15.46 6.17
CA ALA A 36 -7.54 -16.21 6.75
C ALA A 36 -6.52 -15.27 7.40
N LEU A 37 -6.18 -14.15 6.76
CA LEU A 37 -5.25 -13.15 7.31
C LEU A 37 -5.77 -12.55 8.63
N LYS A 38 -7.07 -12.24 8.72
CA LYS A 38 -7.71 -11.74 9.96
C LYS A 38 -7.63 -12.75 11.10
N ALA A 39 -7.64 -14.05 10.81
CA ALA A 39 -7.51 -15.09 11.81
C ALA A 39 -6.07 -15.25 12.35
N ILE A 40 -5.07 -14.84 11.57
CA ILE A 40 -3.64 -14.97 11.89
C ILE A 40 -3.08 -13.73 12.61
N ALA A 41 -3.61 -12.55 12.31
CA ALA A 41 -3.06 -11.28 12.80
C ALA A 41 -3.28 -11.12 14.32
N VAL A 42 -2.34 -11.64 15.11
CA VAL A 42 -2.33 -11.54 16.58
C VAL A 42 -1.54 -10.31 17.04
N ASP A 43 -0.51 -9.89 16.28
CA ASP A 43 0.30 -8.69 16.49
C ASP A 43 0.48 -7.97 15.15
N SER A 44 0.45 -6.63 15.11
CA SER A 44 0.55 -5.84 13.87
C SER A 44 1.99 -5.83 13.35
N THR A 45 2.45 -6.94 12.75
CA THR A 45 3.78 -7.02 12.15
C THR A 45 3.81 -6.30 10.80
N ALA A 46 5.01 -5.90 10.38
CA ALA A 46 5.20 -5.30 9.05
C ALA A 46 4.73 -6.24 7.92
N TRP A 47 4.97 -7.56 8.09
CA TRP A 47 4.46 -8.59 7.17
C TRP A 47 2.93 -8.61 7.13
N ASP A 48 2.25 -8.56 8.28
CA ASP A 48 0.78 -8.53 8.33
C ASP A 48 0.21 -7.29 7.64
N ALA A 49 0.84 -6.13 7.84
CA ALA A 49 0.47 -4.89 7.16
C ALA A 49 0.62 -5.05 5.64
N CYS A 50 1.76 -5.53 5.16
CA CYS A 50 2.01 -5.74 3.74
C CYS A 50 1.01 -6.72 3.11
N MET A 51 0.75 -7.86 3.75
CA MET A 51 -0.22 -8.82 3.21
C MET A 51 -1.64 -8.25 3.21
N ARG A 52 -1.99 -7.43 4.20
CA ARG A 52 -3.31 -6.79 4.29
C ARG A 52 -3.48 -5.74 3.20
N VAL A 53 -2.51 -4.83 3.05
CA VAL A 53 -2.48 -3.79 2.01
C VAL A 53 -2.57 -4.44 0.64
N THR A 54 -1.72 -5.43 0.36
CA THR A 54 -1.69 -6.12 -0.93
C THR A 54 -3.00 -6.83 -1.23
N THR A 55 -3.57 -7.55 -0.25
CA THR A 55 -4.81 -8.30 -0.45
C THR A 55 -6.00 -7.36 -0.66
N LEU A 56 -6.12 -6.29 0.13
CA LEU A 56 -7.20 -5.31 -0.01
C LEU A 56 -7.08 -4.54 -1.33
N GLY A 57 -5.87 -4.14 -1.73
CA GLY A 57 -5.61 -3.49 -3.01
C GLY A 57 -5.99 -4.38 -4.20
N ALA A 58 -5.62 -5.67 -4.17
CA ALA A 58 -6.01 -6.60 -5.21
C ALA A 58 -7.53 -6.80 -5.31
N ILE A 59 -8.24 -6.82 -4.17
CA ILE A 59 -9.72 -6.84 -4.15
C ILE A 59 -10.29 -5.57 -4.78
N ALA A 60 -9.75 -4.40 -4.43
CA ALA A 60 -10.20 -3.12 -4.97
C ALA A 60 -10.07 -3.08 -6.49
N ILE A 61 -8.90 -3.46 -7.02
CA ILE A 61 -8.62 -3.54 -8.47
C ILE A 61 -9.53 -4.56 -9.15
N CYS A 62 -9.74 -5.74 -8.55
CA CYS A 62 -10.68 -6.71 -9.11
C CYS A 62 -12.11 -6.15 -9.19
N PHE A 63 -12.56 -5.41 -8.16
CA PHE A 63 -13.85 -4.73 -8.22
C PHE A 63 -13.86 -3.65 -9.31
N GLU A 64 -12.85 -2.79 -9.39
CA GLU A 64 -12.70 -1.78 -10.44
C GLU A 64 -12.86 -2.39 -11.84
N LYS A 65 -12.05 -3.41 -12.17
CA LYS A 65 -12.12 -4.12 -13.46
C LYS A 65 -13.47 -4.80 -13.71
N THR A 66 -14.08 -5.37 -12.67
CA THR A 66 -15.41 -6.00 -12.79
C THR A 66 -16.52 -4.97 -12.98
N CYS A 67 -16.41 -3.79 -12.36
CA CYS A 67 -17.37 -2.69 -12.50
C CYS A 67 -17.40 -2.16 -13.94
N VAL A 68 -16.23 -2.01 -14.56
CA VAL A 68 -16.11 -1.57 -15.96
C VAL A 68 -16.83 -2.53 -16.91
N ILE A 69 -16.80 -3.84 -16.65
CA ILE A 69 -17.30 -4.86 -17.58
C ILE A 69 -18.78 -5.21 -17.33
N LEU A 70 -19.19 -5.38 -16.07
CA LEU A 70 -20.46 -6.03 -15.74
C LEU A 70 -21.50 -5.12 -15.09
N MET A 71 -21.09 -4.10 -14.33
CA MET A 71 -21.99 -3.24 -13.56
C MET A 71 -21.42 -1.82 -13.41
N PRO A 72 -21.63 -0.93 -14.41
CA PRO A 72 -21.26 0.47 -14.31
C PRO A 72 -22.01 1.10 -13.13
N GLY A 73 -21.30 1.72 -12.18
CA GLY A 73 -21.92 2.29 -10.98
C GLY A 73 -21.40 1.75 -9.64
N TRP A 74 -20.58 0.69 -9.65
CA TRP A 74 -20.09 0.03 -8.43
C TRP A 74 -18.73 0.56 -7.95
N TYR A 75 -18.35 1.76 -8.37
CA TYR A 75 -17.11 2.46 -7.98
C TYR A 75 -16.97 2.53 -6.45
N TRP A 76 -18.09 2.75 -5.73
CA TRP A 76 -18.14 2.82 -4.27
C TRP A 76 -17.58 1.58 -3.57
N LYS A 77 -17.70 0.40 -4.19
CA LYS A 77 -17.22 -0.84 -3.59
C LYS A 77 -15.72 -1.00 -3.77
N ALA A 78 -15.19 -0.64 -4.94
CA ALA A 78 -13.75 -0.57 -5.15
C ALA A 78 -13.12 0.46 -4.22
N GLU A 79 -13.70 1.67 -4.16
CA GLU A 79 -13.33 2.74 -3.23
C GLU A 79 -13.26 2.27 -1.78
N GLN A 80 -14.28 1.56 -1.29
CA GLN A 80 -14.27 1.05 0.09
C GLN A 80 -13.07 0.14 0.37
N TYR A 81 -12.61 -0.65 -0.61
CA TYR A 81 -11.43 -1.50 -0.43
C TYR A 81 -10.12 -0.72 -0.61
N PHE A 82 -10.08 0.29 -1.49
CA PHE A 82 -8.95 1.22 -1.56
C PHE A 82 -8.73 1.95 -0.23
N GLU A 83 -9.79 2.53 0.34
CA GLU A 83 -9.72 3.23 1.63
C GLU A 83 -9.26 2.30 2.77
N GLN A 84 -9.74 1.06 2.79
CA GLN A 84 -9.29 0.07 3.78
C GLN A 84 -7.81 -0.30 3.60
N ALA A 85 -7.34 -0.41 2.36
CA ALA A 85 -5.94 -0.71 2.07
C ALA A 85 -5.03 0.46 2.46
N ILE A 86 -5.42 1.69 2.12
CA ILE A 86 -4.71 2.93 2.49
C ILE A 86 -4.64 3.06 4.01
N ALA A 87 -5.76 2.89 4.72
CA ALA A 87 -5.78 2.95 6.17
C ALA A 87 -4.89 1.88 6.82
N ALA A 88 -4.79 0.69 6.22
CA ALA A 88 -3.89 -0.36 6.70
C ALA A 88 -2.40 0.00 6.49
N TYR A 89 -2.09 0.68 5.39
CA TYR A 89 -0.75 1.21 5.11
C TYR A 89 -0.38 2.34 6.08
N GLU A 90 -1.24 3.35 6.22
CA GLU A 90 -1.02 4.50 7.10
C GLU A 90 -0.87 4.06 8.57
N ALA A 91 -1.71 3.13 9.04
CA ALA A 91 -1.61 2.61 10.40
C ALA A 91 -0.26 1.91 10.67
N HIS A 92 0.34 1.28 9.65
CA HIS A 92 1.68 0.71 9.77
C HIS A 92 2.75 1.80 9.82
N CYS A 93 2.65 2.82 8.97
CA CYS A 93 3.56 3.97 8.99
C CYS A 93 3.51 4.71 10.34
N ASP A 94 2.32 4.95 10.89
CA ASP A 94 2.14 5.60 12.20
C ASP A 94 2.75 4.77 13.34
N GLN A 95 2.58 3.44 13.31
CA GLN A 95 3.19 2.54 14.30
C GLN A 95 4.72 2.56 14.20
N SER A 96 5.25 2.60 12.98
CA SER A 96 6.69 2.72 12.73
C SER A 96 7.25 4.10 13.12
N ALA A 97 6.45 5.16 13.08
CA ALA A 97 6.86 6.49 13.52
C ALA A 97 6.73 6.69 15.04
N ALA A 98 5.85 5.92 15.69
CA ALA A 98 5.58 5.98 17.12
C ALA A 98 6.43 5.01 17.96
N SER A 99 7.23 4.14 17.34
CA SER A 99 8.24 3.36 18.07
C SER A 99 9.21 4.35 18.73
N PRO A 100 9.27 4.40 20.07
CA PRO A 100 10.03 5.43 20.76
C PRO A 100 11.51 5.24 20.45
N ASP A 101 12.11 6.29 19.87
CA ASP A 101 13.53 6.56 20.02
C ASP A 101 13.82 6.54 21.53
N PRO A 102 14.75 5.72 22.03
CA PRO A 102 15.04 5.65 23.45
C PRO A 102 15.88 6.87 23.89
N GLU A 103 15.42 8.10 23.64
CA GLU A 103 15.85 9.31 24.35
C GLU A 103 15.03 10.55 23.97
N SER A 104 13.98 10.81 24.74
CA SER A 104 13.56 12.19 25.05
C SER A 104 13.18 12.29 26.52
N ASP A 105 14.12 11.88 27.38
CA ASP A 105 14.11 12.34 28.76
C ASP A 105 14.85 13.68 28.80
N ASP A 106 14.09 14.76 28.59
CA ASP A 106 14.44 16.09 29.06
C ASP A 106 14.53 16.05 30.60
N GLU A 107 15.70 15.73 31.16
CA GLU A 107 16.06 16.19 32.50
C GLU A 107 17.50 16.73 32.50
N ASP A 108 17.57 18.06 32.64
CA ASP A 108 18.75 18.83 33.02
C ASP A 108 19.49 18.14 34.19
N GLU A 109 20.80 17.90 34.07
CA GLU A 109 21.77 18.26 35.10
C GLU A 109 23.23 18.17 34.57
N GLU A 110 23.95 19.26 34.75
CA GLU A 110 25.36 19.45 34.39
C GLU A 110 26.28 18.40 35.06
N ASP A 111 27.10 17.69 34.29
CA ASP A 111 28.44 17.31 34.77
C ASP A 111 29.39 16.92 33.61
N GLU A 112 30.55 17.56 33.58
CA GLU A 112 31.65 17.35 32.64
C GLU A 112 32.20 15.92 32.72
N LYS A 113 32.15 15.15 31.63
CA LYS A 113 33.19 14.16 31.29
C LYS A 113 33.31 13.94 29.77
N ASP A 114 34.52 14.19 29.28
CA ASP A 114 35.04 13.69 28.01
C ASP A 114 34.99 12.15 27.99
N ASP A 115 34.02 11.59 27.29
CA ASP A 115 34.12 10.29 26.62
C ASP A 115 33.30 10.44 25.33
N GLU A 116 33.95 10.34 24.16
CA GLU A 116 33.25 10.25 22.86
C GLU A 116 32.43 8.95 22.85
N GLU A 117 31.21 9.03 23.39
CA GLU A 117 30.19 8.03 23.16
C GLU A 117 29.79 8.14 21.69
N VAL A 118 30.29 7.19 20.89
CA VAL A 118 29.81 6.97 19.54
C VAL A 118 28.34 6.60 19.70
N VAL A 119 27.45 7.57 19.50
CA VAL A 119 26.01 7.34 19.39
C VAL A 119 25.84 6.44 18.17
N GLU A 120 25.76 5.14 18.44
CA GLU A 120 25.40 4.14 17.44
C GLU A 120 23.91 4.38 17.21
N TYR A 121 23.57 5.16 16.18
CA TYR A 121 22.22 5.19 15.64
C TYR A 121 21.77 3.73 15.56
N GLU A 122 20.59 3.38 16.10
CA GLU A 122 20.02 2.06 15.84
C GLU A 122 19.86 1.96 14.32
N ASP A 123 20.82 1.29 13.71
CA ASP A 123 20.93 1.12 12.27
C ASP A 123 19.70 0.32 11.87
N VAL A 124 18.68 1.00 11.35
CA VAL A 124 17.47 0.36 10.81
C VAL A 124 17.98 -0.73 9.89
N SER A 125 17.68 -1.98 10.24
CA SER A 125 18.31 -3.10 9.56
C SER A 125 18.10 -2.98 8.05
N GLU A 126 19.12 -3.31 7.25
CA GLU A 126 18.99 -3.26 5.77
C GLU A 126 17.75 -4.05 5.28
N SER A 127 17.35 -5.10 6.02
CA SER A 127 16.13 -5.87 5.78
C SER A 127 14.83 -5.10 6.01
N GLU A 128 14.79 -4.21 7.00
CA GLU A 128 13.62 -3.38 7.31
C GLU A 128 13.49 -2.23 6.31
N ILE A 129 14.60 -1.64 5.90
CA ILE A 129 14.64 -0.65 4.81
C ILE A 129 14.13 -1.27 3.51
N ALA A 130 14.63 -2.45 3.14
CA ALA A 130 14.18 -3.16 1.93
C ALA A 130 12.69 -3.51 2.01
N PHE A 131 12.21 -3.95 3.17
CA PHE A 131 10.80 -4.27 3.37
C PHE A 131 9.89 -3.04 3.23
N LEU A 132 10.27 -1.91 3.82
CA LEU A 132 9.56 -0.65 3.67
C LEU A 132 9.53 -0.19 2.21
N ALA A 133 10.64 -0.36 1.49
CA ALA A 133 10.70 -0.05 0.06
C ALA A 133 9.73 -0.91 -0.77
N ASP A 134 9.60 -2.21 -0.46
CA ASP A 134 8.62 -3.10 -1.10
C ASP A 134 7.16 -2.71 -0.77
N LEU A 135 6.91 -2.32 0.48
CA LEU A 135 5.60 -1.86 0.90
C LEU A 135 5.23 -0.54 0.22
N ASN A 136 6.18 0.40 0.10
CA ASN A 136 5.98 1.66 -0.61
C ASN A 136 5.69 1.44 -2.09
N SER A 137 6.33 0.46 -2.74
CA SER A 137 6.05 0.12 -4.14
C SER A 137 4.60 -0.36 -4.31
N THR A 138 4.17 -1.24 -3.40
CA THR A 138 2.78 -1.73 -3.36
C THR A 138 1.78 -0.60 -3.10
N ALA A 139 2.09 0.28 -2.14
CA ALA A 139 1.25 1.42 -1.81
C ALA A 139 1.19 2.46 -2.96
N ALA A 140 2.30 2.69 -3.67
CA ALA A 140 2.32 3.57 -4.83
C ALA A 140 1.31 3.14 -5.89
N MET A 141 1.31 1.85 -6.26
CA MET A 141 0.33 1.31 -7.21
C MET A 141 -1.10 1.38 -6.68
N LEU A 142 -1.29 1.15 -5.38
CA LEU A 142 -2.61 1.30 -4.73
C LEU A 142 -3.15 2.73 -4.86
N PHE A 143 -2.34 3.74 -4.54
CA PHE A 143 -2.72 5.14 -4.63
C PHE A 143 -2.98 5.59 -6.09
N TYR A 144 -2.20 5.08 -7.05
CA TYR A 144 -2.43 5.33 -8.47
C TYR A 144 -3.81 4.81 -8.93
N HIS A 145 -4.12 3.55 -8.62
CA HIS A 145 -5.41 2.96 -8.95
C HIS A 145 -6.58 3.63 -8.22
N TYR A 146 -6.39 4.03 -6.96
CA TYR A 146 -7.38 4.80 -6.23
C TYR A 146 -7.63 6.16 -6.89
N GLY A 147 -6.57 6.85 -7.34
CA GLY A 147 -6.69 8.07 -8.14
C GLY A 147 -7.52 7.87 -9.41
N GLY A 148 -7.28 6.80 -10.16
CA GLY A 148 -8.09 6.43 -11.32
C GLY A 148 -9.57 6.21 -10.96
N ASN A 149 -9.85 5.49 -9.88
CA ASN A 149 -11.20 5.28 -9.38
C ASN A 149 -11.91 6.59 -8.99
N LEU A 150 -11.18 7.60 -8.51
CA LEU A 150 -11.72 8.92 -8.20
C LEU A 150 -12.01 9.73 -9.46
N LEU A 151 -11.18 9.62 -10.50
CA LEU A 151 -11.43 10.26 -11.80
C LEU A 151 -12.72 9.73 -12.44
N ASP A 152 -12.95 8.42 -12.39
CA ASP A 152 -14.20 7.79 -12.86
C ASP A 152 -15.45 8.34 -12.16
N GLN A 153 -15.27 8.94 -10.98
CA GLN A 153 -16.31 9.58 -10.17
C GLN A 153 -16.31 11.12 -10.30
N GLU A 154 -15.54 11.68 -11.23
CA GLU A 154 -15.36 13.14 -11.44
C GLU A 154 -14.80 13.86 -10.19
N ARG A 155 -14.05 13.15 -9.33
CA ARG A 155 -13.44 13.69 -8.10
C ARG A 155 -12.00 14.13 -8.34
N TRP A 156 -11.84 15.14 -9.19
CA TRP A 156 -10.56 15.62 -9.72
C TRP A 156 -9.50 15.98 -8.66
N GLU A 157 -9.88 16.72 -7.62
CA GLU A 157 -8.94 17.15 -6.57
C GLU A 157 -8.39 15.95 -5.79
N GLY A 158 -9.27 15.05 -5.33
CA GLY A 158 -8.85 13.84 -4.62
C GLY A 158 -8.05 12.89 -5.50
N ALA A 159 -8.37 12.79 -6.79
CA ALA A 159 -7.59 12.00 -7.73
C ALA A 159 -6.16 12.53 -7.88
N ARG A 160 -6.00 13.86 -7.98
CA ARG A 160 -4.70 14.50 -8.04
C ARG A 160 -3.89 14.24 -6.78
N ASP A 161 -4.48 14.44 -5.60
CA ASP A 161 -3.81 14.22 -4.31
C ASP A 161 -3.34 12.76 -4.17
N ALA A 162 -4.16 11.80 -4.60
CA ALA A 162 -3.82 10.38 -4.59
C ALA A 162 -2.65 10.07 -5.55
N MET A 163 -2.66 10.63 -6.77
CA MET A 163 -1.58 10.42 -7.74
C MET A 163 -0.27 11.09 -7.33
N GLU A 164 -0.31 12.27 -6.70
CA GLU A 164 0.89 12.91 -6.12
C GLU A 164 1.49 12.05 -4.99
N HIS A 165 0.64 11.44 -4.15
CA HIS A 165 1.08 10.45 -3.17
C HIS A 165 1.70 9.21 -3.83
N ALA A 166 1.07 8.68 -4.89
CA ALA A 166 1.58 7.52 -5.61
C ALA A 166 3.02 7.75 -6.11
N LEU A 167 3.29 8.91 -6.72
CA LEU A 167 4.63 9.27 -7.20
C LEU A 167 5.64 9.38 -6.05
N THR A 168 5.26 10.06 -4.97
CA THR A 168 6.13 10.21 -3.79
C THR A 168 6.53 8.85 -3.20
N LEU A 169 5.58 7.92 -3.12
CA LEU A 169 5.84 6.56 -2.63
C LEU A 169 6.72 5.78 -3.60
N ALA A 170 6.45 5.86 -4.91
CA ALA A 170 7.21 5.16 -5.94
C ALA A 170 8.69 5.57 -5.93
N GLU A 171 8.98 6.87 -5.80
CA GLU A 171 10.34 7.41 -5.71
C GLU A 171 11.12 6.92 -4.48
N ASN A 172 10.41 6.54 -3.40
CA ASN A 172 10.97 6.04 -2.15
C ASN A 172 10.71 4.53 -1.97
N SER A 173 10.65 3.79 -3.07
CA SER A 173 10.31 2.37 -3.07
C SER A 173 11.35 1.49 -3.75
N SER A 174 11.08 0.17 -3.80
CA SER A 174 11.84 -0.80 -4.57
C SER A 174 11.40 -0.91 -6.04
N MET A 175 10.48 -0.04 -6.49
CA MET A 175 9.97 -0.02 -7.88
C MET A 175 11.12 0.11 -8.89
N ALA A 176 11.05 -0.66 -9.98
CA ALA A 176 12.08 -0.59 -11.01
C ALA A 176 12.05 0.78 -11.71
N PRO A 177 13.21 1.32 -12.16
CA PRO A 177 13.25 2.61 -12.83
C PRO A 177 12.32 2.72 -14.05
N GLU A 178 12.21 1.62 -14.83
CA GLU A 178 11.32 1.57 -15.99
C GLU A 178 9.84 1.65 -15.57
N GLU A 179 9.46 0.99 -14.48
CA GLU A 179 8.09 1.04 -13.93
C GLU A 179 7.77 2.43 -13.34
N LEU A 180 8.75 3.07 -12.68
CA LEU A 180 8.63 4.43 -12.17
C LEU A 180 8.43 5.44 -13.32
N ASP A 181 9.23 5.32 -14.39
CA ASP A 181 9.11 6.18 -15.58
C ASP A 181 7.72 6.01 -16.23
N ASP A 182 7.23 4.77 -16.36
CA ASP A 182 5.90 4.47 -16.90
C ASP A 182 4.78 5.06 -16.03
N LEU A 183 4.90 4.97 -14.70
CA LEU A 183 3.96 5.56 -13.75
C LEU A 183 3.95 7.09 -13.85
N GLN A 184 5.13 7.72 -13.85
CA GLN A 184 5.29 9.17 -13.99
C GLN A 184 4.68 9.68 -15.30
N GLN A 185 4.92 8.97 -16.40
CA GLN A 185 4.34 9.30 -17.70
C GLN A 185 2.80 9.19 -17.67
N SER A 186 2.27 8.11 -17.08
CA SER A 186 0.83 7.89 -16.97
C SER A 186 0.14 9.00 -16.17
N VAL A 187 0.69 9.38 -15.02
CA VAL A 187 0.16 10.47 -14.18
C VAL A 187 0.23 11.82 -14.92
N HIS A 188 1.34 12.10 -15.61
CA HIS A 188 1.50 13.32 -16.38
C HIS A 188 0.45 13.45 -17.49
N ASP A 189 0.19 12.36 -18.23
CA ASP A 189 -0.80 12.38 -19.31
C ASP A 189 -2.22 12.62 -18.78
N ILE A 190 -2.56 12.03 -17.64
CA ILE A 190 -3.82 12.28 -16.93
C ILE A 190 -3.94 13.75 -16.51
N TRP A 191 -2.89 14.36 -15.96
CA TRP A 191 -2.93 15.77 -15.56
C TRP A 191 -3.14 16.70 -16.76
N LEU A 192 -2.53 16.40 -17.91
CA LEU A 192 -2.78 17.16 -19.13
C LEU A 192 -4.24 17.09 -19.57
N GLU A 193 -4.89 15.92 -19.43
CA GLU A 193 -6.31 15.77 -19.73
C GLU A 193 -7.18 16.60 -18.77
N MET A 194 -6.90 16.54 -17.47
CA MET A 194 -7.63 17.29 -16.45
C MET A 194 -7.52 18.82 -16.63
N GLU A 195 -6.40 19.34 -17.13
CA GLU A 195 -6.24 20.78 -17.41
C GLU A 195 -7.07 21.27 -18.60
N THR A 196 -7.60 20.35 -19.42
CA THR A 196 -8.39 20.66 -20.60
C THR A 196 -9.91 20.59 -20.40
N GLU A 197 -10.37 20.17 -19.22
CA GLU A 197 -11.78 20.12 -18.81
C GLU A 197 -12.21 21.32 -17.94
#